data_AF-A0A7L4FNH8-F1
#
_entry.id   AF-A0A7L4FNH8-F1
#
_cell.length_a   1.000
_cell.length_b   1.000
_cell.length_c   1.000
_cell.angle_alpha   90.00
_cell.angle_beta   90.00
_cell.angle_gamma   90.00
#
_symmetry.space_group_name_H-M   'P 1'
#
loop_
_entity.id
_entity.type
_entity.pdbx_description
1 polymer ?
#
loop_
_entity_poly.entity_id
_entity_poly.type
_entity_poly.pdbx_seq_one_letter_code
_entity_poly.pdbx_strand_id
1 'polypeptide(L)'
;LLVGAPHTLALPGQGANRTGGLFACPLTQELSDCWRVPIDEGVDLQRESKENQWLGVSVKSQGAGGKIVTCAHLYEARHRVRQPLETRDVIGRCFVLSQDLRVRDELDGGEWKFCQGRPQGHDRFGSCQQGLAAAFSPDQRYILFGAPGTYNWKGTLRVELLNQSSLDLLRYDDGPYEAGGEKDQDPSLIPVPANSYLGFSVDSGAGLTRRHELSFVSGAPRANHSGAVLILRRHRAHRLLPEAVLPGPQLSSAFGHALAVLDLNADGWMDLVVGAPHFFERKEEIGGAAYVYINPGGRWDLATPLRLNGTRGSMFGIALSAAGDLNHDGFEDLAVGAPFDGAGKVYIYHGSSLGIVVKPAQVRG
;
A
#
# COMPACT_ATOMS: atom_id res chain seq x y z
N LEU A 1 3.55 -14.07 13.72
CA LEU A 1 3.12 -13.73 12.34
C LEU A 1 1.71 -13.16 12.37
N LEU A 2 1.43 -12.17 11.53
CA LEU A 2 0.08 -11.65 11.30
C LEU A 2 -0.33 -11.98 9.87
N VAL A 3 -1.53 -12.54 9.69
CA VAL A 3 -2.02 -13.00 8.39
C VAL A 3 -3.41 -12.42 8.14
N GLY A 4 -3.55 -11.68 7.04
CA GLY A 4 -4.85 -11.22 6.56
C GLY A 4 -5.55 -12.32 5.77
N ALA A 5 -6.82 -12.57 6.06
CA ALA A 5 -7.64 -13.57 5.38
C ALA A 5 -8.95 -12.93 4.87
N PRO A 6 -8.91 -12.16 3.77
CA PRO A 6 -10.03 -11.32 3.30
C PRO A 6 -11.31 -12.08 2.93
N HIS A 7 -11.24 -13.40 2.75
CA HIS A 7 -12.37 -14.26 2.42
C HIS A 7 -12.85 -15.16 3.56
N THR A 8 -12.30 -15.03 4.77
CA THR A 8 -12.76 -15.83 5.90
C THR A 8 -14.23 -15.54 6.24
N LEU A 9 -14.90 -16.54 6.82
CA LEU A 9 -16.30 -16.45 7.23
C LEU A 9 -16.52 -15.32 8.23
N ALA A 10 -17.73 -14.78 8.26
CA ALA A 10 -18.11 -13.76 9.23
C ALA A 10 -18.05 -14.27 10.68
N LEU A 11 -17.76 -13.38 11.63
CA LEU A 11 -18.03 -13.59 13.04
C LEU A 11 -19.55 -13.62 13.29
N PRO A 12 -20.01 -14.31 14.34
CA PRO A 12 -21.41 -14.23 14.78
C PRO A 12 -21.86 -12.78 14.97
N GLY A 13 -23.08 -12.45 14.52
CA GLY A 13 -23.66 -11.12 14.70
C GLY A 13 -23.24 -10.05 13.70
N GLN A 14 -22.39 -10.36 12.70
CA GLN A 14 -22.00 -9.39 11.65
C GLN A 14 -23.00 -9.26 10.49
N GLY A 15 -24.06 -10.09 10.45
CA GLY A 15 -25.09 -10.03 9.41
C GLY A 15 -24.56 -10.27 7.98
N ALA A 16 -23.49 -11.05 7.85
CA ALA A 16 -22.81 -11.37 6.60
C ALA A 16 -22.36 -12.85 6.58
N ASN A 17 -22.09 -13.38 5.39
CA ASN A 17 -21.52 -14.72 5.21
C ASN A 17 -19.98 -14.66 5.25
N ARG A 18 -19.39 -13.65 4.61
CA ARG A 18 -17.94 -13.44 4.55
C ARG A 18 -17.62 -11.98 4.81
N THR A 19 -16.71 -11.74 5.75
CA THR A 19 -16.24 -10.39 6.08
C THR A 19 -14.74 -10.23 5.89
N GLY A 20 -14.00 -11.34 5.89
CA GLY A 20 -12.57 -11.31 6.10
C GLY A 20 -12.19 -11.14 7.58
N GLY A 21 -10.90 -11.22 7.88
CA GLY A 21 -10.37 -11.14 9.23
C GLY A 21 -8.85 -11.09 9.28
N LEU A 22 -8.32 -10.72 10.44
CA LEU A 22 -6.92 -10.76 10.78
C LEU A 22 -6.67 -11.96 11.70
N PHE A 23 -5.60 -12.71 11.44
CA PHE A 23 -5.17 -13.83 12.26
C PHE A 23 -3.78 -13.56 12.85
N ALA A 24 -3.62 -13.90 14.12
CA ALA A 24 -2.35 -13.89 14.80
C ALA A 24 -1.88 -15.34 15.00
N CYS A 25 -0.72 -15.64 14.44
CA CYS A 25 -0.09 -16.95 14.50
C CYS A 25 1.22 -16.83 15.27
N PRO A 26 1.31 -17.35 16.50
CA PRO A 26 2.57 -17.44 17.22
C PRO A 26 3.63 -18.20 16.40
N LEU A 27 4.91 -17.88 16.59
CA LEU A 27 6.01 -18.60 15.95
C LEU A 27 6.40 -19.80 16.82
N THR A 28 5.47 -20.76 16.94
CA THR A 28 5.68 -22.00 17.69
C THR A 28 5.72 -23.20 16.74
N GLN A 29 5.90 -24.40 17.28
CA GLN A 29 5.81 -25.65 16.52
C GLN A 29 4.37 -26.16 16.38
N GLU A 30 3.41 -25.52 17.06
CA GLU A 30 2.00 -25.90 17.01
C GLU A 30 1.36 -25.45 15.70
N LEU A 31 0.61 -26.34 15.05
CA LEU A 31 -0.01 -26.06 13.75
C LEU A 31 -1.39 -25.38 13.85
N SER A 32 -1.95 -25.30 15.06
CA SER A 32 -3.33 -24.85 15.31
C SER A 32 -3.44 -23.73 16.32
N ASP A 33 -2.35 -23.02 16.63
CA ASP A 33 -2.31 -21.94 17.60
C ASP A 33 -2.59 -20.54 16.98
N CYS A 34 -2.83 -20.48 15.67
CA CYS A 34 -3.36 -19.30 15.00
C CYS A 34 -4.78 -18.99 15.49
N TRP A 35 -5.02 -17.77 15.94
CA TRP A 35 -6.35 -17.31 16.36
C TRP A 35 -6.77 -16.05 15.62
N ARG A 36 -8.07 -15.91 15.41
CA ARG A 36 -8.65 -14.73 14.76
C ARG A 36 -8.70 -13.58 15.76
N VAL A 37 -8.11 -12.45 15.38
CA VAL A 37 -8.16 -11.23 16.17
C VAL A 37 -9.61 -10.72 16.22
N PRO A 38 -10.22 -10.54 17.41
CA PRO A 38 -11.62 -10.13 17.56
C PRO A 38 -11.73 -8.62 17.33
N ILE A 39 -11.75 -8.24 16.05
CA ILE A 39 -11.99 -6.88 15.58
C ILE A 39 -13.24 -6.86 14.73
N ASP A 40 -13.88 -5.69 14.64
CA ASP A 40 -15.02 -5.45 13.77
C ASP A 40 -16.30 -6.26 14.12
N GLU A 41 -16.56 -6.49 15.40
CA GLU A 41 -17.73 -7.23 15.87
C GLU A 41 -19.06 -6.49 15.64
N GLY A 42 -20.17 -7.24 15.60
CA GLY A 42 -21.52 -6.68 15.40
C GLY A 42 -21.77 -6.12 13.99
N VAL A 43 -22.93 -5.47 13.80
CA VAL A 43 -23.29 -4.75 12.57
C VAL A 43 -24.44 -3.77 12.83
N ASP A 44 -24.42 -2.60 12.18
CA ASP A 44 -25.60 -1.74 12.03
C ASP A 44 -26.10 -1.75 10.58
N LEU A 45 -27.13 -2.55 10.29
CA LEU A 45 -27.68 -2.70 8.94
C LEU A 45 -28.33 -1.43 8.38
N GLN A 46 -28.53 -0.39 9.19
CA GLN A 46 -28.99 0.93 8.73
C GLN A 46 -27.84 1.82 8.26
N ARG A 47 -26.58 1.44 8.55
CA ARG A 47 -25.39 2.26 8.29
C ARG A 47 -24.29 1.56 7.49
N GLU A 48 -24.28 0.23 7.45
CA GLU A 48 -23.20 -0.52 6.80
C GLU A 48 -23.65 -1.85 6.21
N SER A 49 -22.83 -2.38 5.31
CA SER A 49 -22.81 -3.77 4.90
C SER A 49 -21.38 -4.31 5.02
N LYS A 50 -21.22 -5.38 5.80
CA LYS A 50 -19.91 -6.05 5.98
C LYS A 50 -19.68 -7.20 4.99
N GLU A 51 -20.70 -7.55 4.20
CA GLU A 51 -20.63 -8.63 3.21
C GLU A 51 -19.54 -8.35 2.17
N ASN A 52 -18.58 -9.27 2.08
CA ASN A 52 -17.42 -9.19 1.20
C ASN A 52 -16.65 -7.86 1.31
N GLN A 53 -16.52 -7.31 2.52
CA GLN A 53 -15.71 -6.10 2.74
C GLN A 53 -14.18 -6.32 2.62
N TRP A 54 -13.74 -7.59 2.63
CA TRP A 54 -12.33 -8.01 2.51
C TRP A 54 -11.42 -7.51 3.63
N LEU A 55 -11.85 -7.67 4.89
CA LEU A 55 -11.00 -7.35 6.04
C LEU A 55 -9.74 -8.23 6.06
N GLY A 56 -8.57 -7.61 6.15
CA GLY A 56 -7.28 -8.28 6.04
C GLY A 56 -6.71 -8.28 4.62
N VAL A 57 -7.27 -7.50 3.68
CA VAL A 57 -6.68 -7.33 2.33
C VAL A 57 -5.28 -6.73 2.40
N SER A 58 -5.06 -5.81 3.33
CA SER A 58 -3.77 -5.20 3.62
C SER A 58 -3.53 -5.31 5.12
N VAL A 59 -2.32 -5.73 5.49
CA VAL A 59 -1.87 -5.87 6.88
C VAL A 59 -0.44 -5.36 6.95
N LYS A 60 -0.18 -4.41 7.84
CA LYS A 60 1.17 -3.90 8.13
C LYS A 60 1.38 -3.73 9.63
N SER A 61 2.63 -3.86 10.05
CA SER A 61 3.06 -3.67 11.44
C SER A 61 4.26 -2.73 11.46
N GLN A 62 4.34 -1.88 12.48
CA GLN A 62 5.52 -1.06 12.79
C GLN A 62 6.66 -1.87 13.42
N GLY A 63 6.47 -3.17 13.65
CA GLY A 63 7.39 -4.02 14.39
C GLY A 63 7.09 -4.07 15.89
N ALA A 64 8.06 -4.56 16.66
CA ALA A 64 7.92 -4.74 18.10
C ALA A 64 7.62 -3.41 18.82
N GLY A 65 6.65 -3.42 19.73
CA GLY A 65 6.23 -2.23 20.47
C GLY A 65 5.35 -1.24 19.70
N GLY A 66 5.21 -1.41 18.39
CA GLY A 66 4.47 -0.49 17.52
C GLY A 66 3.01 -0.89 17.26
N LYS A 67 2.35 -0.11 16.39
CA LYS A 67 0.96 -0.36 15.97
C LYS A 67 0.88 -1.34 14.80
N ILE A 68 -0.31 -1.87 14.60
CA ILE A 68 -0.69 -2.72 13.46
C ILE A 68 -1.83 -2.04 12.73
N VAL A 69 -1.84 -2.07 11.40
CA VAL A 69 -3.00 -1.69 10.60
C VAL A 69 -3.48 -2.88 9.79
N THR A 70 -4.80 -3.06 9.73
CA THR A 70 -5.48 -3.97 8.81
C THR A 70 -6.69 -3.30 8.17
N CYS A 71 -6.92 -3.51 6.88
CA CYS A 71 -8.00 -2.81 6.16
C CYS A 71 -9.03 -3.75 5.50
N ALA A 72 -10.18 -3.17 5.20
CA ALA A 72 -11.31 -3.74 4.48
C ALA A 72 -11.71 -2.75 3.37
N HIS A 73 -10.98 -2.79 2.25
CA HIS A 73 -11.13 -1.79 1.17
C HIS A 73 -12.48 -1.84 0.43
N LEU A 74 -13.24 -2.94 0.55
CA LEU A 74 -14.59 -3.08 -0.02
C LEU A 74 -15.69 -2.85 1.02
N TYR A 75 -15.34 -2.32 2.20
CA TYR A 75 -16.35 -1.91 3.18
C TYR A 75 -17.32 -0.90 2.58
N GLU A 76 -18.61 -1.16 2.81
CA GLU A 76 -19.71 -0.39 2.27
C GLU A 76 -20.44 0.37 3.37
N ALA A 77 -20.47 1.70 3.24
CA ALA A 77 -21.32 2.57 4.04
C ALA A 77 -22.69 2.72 3.36
N ARG A 78 -23.76 2.67 4.15
CA ARG A 78 -25.14 2.81 3.68
C ARG A 78 -25.79 4.03 4.29
N HIS A 79 -26.60 4.71 3.51
CA HIS A 79 -27.38 5.86 3.94
C HIS A 79 -28.82 5.71 3.48
N ARG A 80 -29.77 6.15 4.34
CA ARG A 80 -31.21 6.14 4.03
C ARG A 80 -31.72 4.74 3.65
N VAL A 81 -31.27 3.73 4.40
CA VAL A 81 -31.63 2.32 4.16
C VAL A 81 -33.16 2.14 4.20
N ARG A 82 -33.72 1.50 3.17
CA ARG A 82 -35.18 1.32 2.97
C ARG A 82 -35.97 2.62 2.83
N GLN A 83 -35.32 3.72 2.43
CA GLN A 83 -35.97 4.99 2.09
C GLN A 83 -35.69 5.34 0.62
N PRO A 84 -36.48 6.24 0.01
CA PRO A 84 -36.13 6.81 -1.29
C PRO A 84 -34.74 7.46 -1.24
N LEU A 85 -33.94 7.26 -2.28
CA LEU A 85 -32.54 7.73 -2.38
C LEU A 85 -31.56 7.02 -1.43
N GLU A 86 -31.76 5.73 -1.15
CA GLU A 86 -30.75 4.89 -0.51
C GLU A 86 -29.43 4.93 -1.29
N THR A 87 -28.32 5.19 -0.60
CA THR A 87 -26.97 5.12 -1.20
C THR A 87 -26.14 4.04 -0.54
N ARG A 88 -25.22 3.47 -1.33
CA ARG A 88 -24.29 2.42 -0.94
C ARG A 88 -22.91 2.82 -1.47
N ASP A 89 -22.08 3.34 -0.58
CA ASP A 89 -20.76 3.88 -0.92
C ASP A 89 -19.68 2.88 -0.48
N VAL A 90 -18.89 2.39 -1.42
CA VAL A 90 -17.77 1.47 -1.16
C VAL A 90 -16.55 2.30 -0.77
N ILE A 91 -16.60 2.88 0.43
CA ILE A 91 -15.58 3.80 0.89
C ILE A 91 -14.32 3.09 1.38
N GLY A 92 -14.42 1.85 1.86
CA GLY A 92 -13.33 1.16 2.55
C GLY A 92 -13.14 1.63 4.00
N ARG A 93 -12.43 0.84 4.81
CA ARG A 93 -12.04 1.21 6.18
C ARG A 93 -10.77 0.50 6.64
N CYS A 94 -10.14 1.00 7.71
CA CYS A 94 -9.01 0.36 8.35
C CYS A 94 -9.16 0.34 9.87
N PHE A 95 -8.53 -0.64 10.51
CA PHE A 95 -8.40 -0.73 11.96
C PHE A 95 -6.93 -0.58 12.34
N VAL A 96 -6.64 0.33 13.26
CA VAL A 96 -5.31 0.51 13.85
C VAL A 96 -5.34 -0.07 15.26
N LEU A 97 -4.52 -1.10 15.47
CA LEU A 97 -4.43 -1.88 16.70
C LEU A 97 -3.15 -1.54 17.46
N SER A 98 -3.22 -1.62 18.78
CA SER A 98 -2.02 -1.61 19.63
C SER A 98 -1.24 -2.92 19.52
N GLN A 99 -0.03 -2.93 20.10
CA GLN A 99 0.88 -4.10 20.10
C GLN A 99 0.26 -5.40 20.65
N ASP A 100 -0.76 -5.31 21.51
CA ASP A 100 -1.51 -6.44 22.07
C ASP A 100 -2.71 -6.87 21.20
N LEU A 101 -2.77 -6.38 19.95
CA LEU A 101 -3.79 -6.69 18.95
C LEU A 101 -5.21 -6.28 19.36
N ARG A 102 -5.32 -5.25 20.22
CA ARG A 102 -6.60 -4.68 20.64
C ARG A 102 -6.83 -3.33 19.99
N VAL A 103 -8.11 -3.02 19.79
CA VAL A 103 -8.53 -1.66 19.48
C VAL A 103 -8.53 -0.89 20.80
N ARG A 104 -7.76 0.19 20.85
CA ARG A 104 -7.79 1.15 21.95
C ARG A 104 -8.07 2.51 21.31
N ASP A 105 -9.24 3.07 21.57
CA ASP A 105 -9.65 4.38 21.03
C ASP A 105 -8.89 5.55 21.69
N GLU A 106 -7.92 5.25 22.56
CA GLU A 106 -6.98 6.23 23.08
C GLU A 106 -6.01 6.66 21.96
N LEU A 107 -5.91 7.98 21.74
CA LEU A 107 -5.09 8.61 20.70
C LEU A 107 -5.53 8.16 19.30
N ASP A 108 -4.63 7.50 18.56
CA ASP A 108 -4.75 7.19 17.14
C ASP A 108 -4.97 5.69 16.87
N GLY A 109 -5.46 4.95 17.87
CA GLY A 109 -6.04 3.63 17.64
C GLY A 109 -7.48 3.73 17.17
N GLY A 110 -8.10 2.61 16.78
CA GLY A 110 -9.52 2.62 16.40
C GLY A 110 -9.79 2.32 14.93
N GLU A 111 -11.02 2.64 14.53
CA GLU A 111 -11.51 2.54 13.17
C GLU A 111 -11.27 3.84 12.40
N TRP A 112 -10.62 3.74 11.24
CA TRP A 112 -10.27 4.86 10.36
C TRP A 112 -11.08 4.79 9.07
N LYS A 113 -11.83 5.86 8.77
CA LYS A 113 -12.69 6.01 7.59
C LYS A 113 -12.62 7.43 7.03
N PHE A 114 -11.47 7.87 6.54
CA PHE A 114 -11.28 9.25 6.07
C PHE A 114 -12.21 9.62 4.89
N CYS A 115 -12.67 8.64 4.12
CA CYS A 115 -13.60 8.85 3.02
C CYS A 115 -15.06 9.04 3.47
N GLN A 116 -15.39 8.71 4.73
CA GLN A 116 -16.73 8.89 5.27
C GLN A 116 -17.04 10.38 5.50
N GLY A 117 -18.28 10.78 5.23
CA GLY A 117 -18.74 12.16 5.43
C GLY A 117 -18.26 13.15 4.37
N ARG A 118 -17.54 12.68 3.34
CA ARG A 118 -17.12 13.48 2.18
C ARG A 118 -18.16 13.40 1.04
N PRO A 119 -18.08 14.29 0.04
CA PRO A 119 -18.95 14.22 -1.13
C PRO A 119 -19.00 12.83 -1.75
N GLN A 120 -20.22 12.30 -1.87
CA GLN A 120 -20.50 10.97 -2.42
C GLN A 120 -20.40 10.97 -3.95
N GLY A 121 -20.50 9.77 -4.54
CA GLY A 121 -20.42 9.56 -5.98
C GLY A 121 -19.06 9.05 -6.43
N HIS A 122 -19.05 8.41 -7.60
CA HIS A 122 -17.84 7.84 -8.19
C HIS A 122 -16.85 8.92 -8.65
N ASP A 123 -17.33 10.13 -8.93
CA ASP A 123 -16.53 11.31 -9.26
C ASP A 123 -15.89 11.99 -8.03
N ARG A 124 -16.22 11.52 -6.82
CA ARG A 124 -15.70 12.00 -5.53
C ARG A 124 -15.24 10.82 -4.66
N PHE A 125 -15.80 10.62 -3.47
CA PHE A 125 -15.32 9.65 -2.48
C PHE A 125 -16.23 8.42 -2.31
N GLY A 126 -17.36 8.32 -3.02
CA GLY A 126 -18.33 7.23 -2.87
C GLY A 126 -17.79 5.85 -3.29
N SER A 127 -16.72 5.81 -4.07
CA SER A 127 -16.01 4.57 -4.43
C SER A 127 -14.55 4.60 -3.96
N CYS A 128 -14.24 5.34 -2.88
CA CYS A 128 -12.89 5.60 -2.42
C CYS A 128 -11.99 4.35 -2.28
N GLN A 129 -12.54 3.26 -1.73
CA GLN A 129 -11.81 2.01 -1.46
C GLN A 129 -10.52 2.22 -0.64
N GLN A 130 -10.58 3.03 0.41
CA GLN A 130 -9.42 3.28 1.27
C GLN A 130 -8.86 1.98 1.86
N GLY A 131 -7.54 1.94 1.97
CA GLY A 131 -6.86 0.80 2.58
C GLY A 131 -6.70 -0.41 1.66
N LEU A 132 -6.94 -0.25 0.35
CA LEU A 132 -6.47 -1.25 -0.63
C LEU A 132 -4.96 -1.47 -0.42
N ALA A 133 -4.22 -0.38 -0.26
CA ALA A 133 -2.85 -0.39 0.25
C ALA A 133 -2.76 0.47 1.52
N ALA A 134 -1.94 0.01 2.45
CA ALA A 134 -1.58 0.73 3.66
C ALA A 134 -0.09 0.47 3.97
N ALA A 135 0.56 1.45 4.58
CA ALA A 135 1.95 1.36 5.03
C ALA A 135 2.18 2.25 6.26
N PHE A 136 3.25 1.98 6.99
CA PHE A 136 3.78 2.90 8.00
C PHE A 136 5.05 3.54 7.45
N SER A 137 5.32 4.78 7.83
CA SER A 137 6.61 5.39 7.53
C SER A 137 7.73 4.77 8.36
N PRO A 138 8.99 4.75 7.85
CA PRO A 138 10.13 4.19 8.59
C PRO A 138 10.42 4.88 9.92
N ASP A 139 10.09 6.18 10.05
CA ASP A 139 10.21 6.93 11.30
C ASP A 139 9.06 6.64 12.29
N GLN A 140 8.15 5.72 11.93
CA GLN A 140 6.99 5.29 12.70
C GLN A 140 5.96 6.39 13.03
N ARG A 141 6.09 7.58 12.41
CA ARG A 141 5.24 8.73 12.70
C ARG A 141 3.98 8.79 11.87
N TYR A 142 3.97 8.19 10.69
CA TYR A 142 2.86 8.31 9.76
C TYR A 142 2.31 6.94 9.38
N ILE A 143 1.01 6.94 9.11
CA ILE A 143 0.31 5.87 8.41
C ILE A 143 -0.17 6.39 7.06
N LEU A 144 0.01 5.56 6.04
CA LEU A 144 -0.36 5.84 4.67
C LEU A 144 -1.60 5.02 4.32
N PHE A 145 -2.57 5.65 3.64
CA PHE A 145 -3.73 4.99 3.07
C PHE A 145 -3.82 5.30 1.58
N GLY A 146 -3.74 4.25 0.77
CA GLY A 146 -4.05 4.30 -0.64
C GLY A 146 -5.56 4.14 -0.89
N ALA A 147 -6.12 4.98 -1.76
CA ALA A 147 -7.54 5.01 -2.09
C ALA A 147 -7.72 5.21 -3.60
N PRO A 148 -7.61 4.14 -4.41
CA PRO A 148 -7.58 4.24 -5.87
C PRO A 148 -8.90 4.65 -6.51
N GLY A 149 -10.04 4.50 -5.82
CA GLY A 149 -11.35 4.72 -6.42
C GLY A 149 -11.89 6.15 -6.25
N THR A 150 -11.12 7.07 -5.66
CA THR A 150 -11.51 8.48 -5.58
C THR A 150 -11.42 9.18 -6.94
N TYR A 151 -12.30 10.17 -7.16
CA TYR A 151 -12.24 11.08 -8.31
C TYR A 151 -12.27 10.37 -9.68
N ASN A 152 -13.32 9.60 -9.98
CA ASN A 152 -13.42 8.77 -11.19
C ASN A 152 -12.23 7.82 -11.31
N TRP A 153 -11.93 7.12 -10.22
CA TRP A 153 -10.79 6.22 -10.10
C TRP A 153 -9.44 6.83 -10.50
N LYS A 154 -9.31 8.16 -10.38
CA LYS A 154 -8.00 8.82 -10.46
C LYS A 154 -7.11 8.35 -9.31
N GLY A 155 -7.71 8.21 -8.13
CA GLY A 155 -7.09 7.72 -6.90
C GLY A 155 -6.40 8.82 -6.10
N THR A 156 -6.12 8.54 -4.83
CA THR A 156 -5.41 9.44 -3.92
C THR A 156 -4.54 8.66 -2.95
N LEU A 157 -3.52 9.33 -2.40
CA LEU A 157 -2.77 8.90 -1.24
C LEU A 157 -3.09 9.88 -0.10
N ARG A 158 -3.38 9.33 1.08
CA ARG A 158 -3.53 10.07 2.32
C ARG A 158 -2.46 9.64 3.31
N VAL A 159 -1.84 10.63 3.96
CA VAL A 159 -0.84 10.44 5.01
C VAL A 159 -1.39 11.05 6.30
N GLU A 160 -1.56 10.23 7.31
CA GLU A 160 -2.06 10.59 8.62
C GLU A 160 -0.94 10.49 9.65
N LEU A 161 -0.90 11.43 10.59
CA LEU A 161 0.00 11.35 11.73
C LEU A 161 -0.47 10.25 12.69
N LEU A 162 0.48 9.60 13.35
CA LEU A 162 0.25 8.68 14.46
C LEU A 162 0.80 9.28 15.76
N ASN A 163 -0.10 9.72 16.63
CA ASN A 163 0.14 10.04 18.02
C ASN A 163 0.43 8.75 18.76
N GLN A 164 1.70 8.55 19.08
CA GLN A 164 2.16 7.43 19.90
C GLN A 164 2.09 7.78 21.39
N SER A 165 2.16 9.07 21.73
CA SER A 165 2.13 9.58 23.10
C SER A 165 1.38 10.92 23.22
N SER A 166 1.02 11.31 24.45
CA SER A 166 0.42 12.62 24.72
C SER A 166 1.37 13.80 24.44
N LEU A 167 2.69 13.56 24.38
CA LEU A 167 3.69 14.55 24.00
C LEU A 167 3.65 14.87 22.49
N ASP A 168 3.20 13.92 21.66
CA ASP A 168 3.06 14.13 20.21
C ASP A 168 1.94 15.13 19.87
N LEU A 169 0.94 15.24 20.75
CA LEU A 169 -0.17 16.21 20.62
C LEU A 169 0.28 17.68 20.71
N LEU A 170 1.50 17.96 21.19
CA LEU A 170 2.05 19.31 21.32
C LEU A 170 2.74 19.81 20.03
N ARG A 171 2.79 18.99 18.97
CA ARG A 171 3.35 19.38 17.66
C ARG A 171 2.28 20.03 16.80
N TYR A 172 2.49 21.30 16.43
CA TYR A 172 1.47 22.20 15.87
C TYR A 172 1.22 22.10 14.36
N ASP A 173 1.98 21.30 13.58
CA ASP A 173 1.78 21.22 12.11
C ASP A 173 2.36 19.93 11.54
N ASP A 174 1.55 18.86 11.45
CA ASP A 174 2.03 17.57 10.92
C ASP A 174 0.94 16.71 10.21
N GLY A 175 0.00 17.34 9.50
CA GLY A 175 -0.96 16.64 8.64
C GLY A 175 -2.40 16.67 9.15
N PRO A 176 -3.34 15.90 8.57
CA PRO A 176 -3.16 14.99 7.42
C PRO A 176 -2.63 15.68 6.16
N TYR A 177 -2.02 14.90 5.27
CA TYR A 177 -1.63 15.34 3.92
C TYR A 177 -2.31 14.45 2.87
N GLU A 178 -2.78 15.05 1.78
CA GLU A 178 -3.48 14.31 0.73
C GLU A 178 -3.09 14.83 -0.67
N ALA A 179 -3.02 13.95 -1.67
CA ALA A 179 -2.64 14.35 -3.04
C ALA A 179 -3.65 15.32 -3.69
N GLY A 180 -4.94 15.20 -3.35
CA GLY A 180 -5.97 16.17 -3.74
C GLY A 180 -6.10 17.38 -2.80
N GLY A 181 -5.24 17.46 -1.77
CA GLY A 181 -5.39 18.39 -0.64
C GLY A 181 -6.53 18.00 0.29
N GLU A 182 -6.29 18.01 1.60
CA GLU A 182 -7.32 17.56 2.55
C GLU A 182 -8.57 18.46 2.55
N LYS A 183 -8.37 19.79 2.50
CA LYS A 183 -9.46 20.78 2.39
C LYS A 183 -9.86 21.08 0.96
N ASP A 184 -8.89 21.09 0.05
CA ASP A 184 -9.10 21.47 -1.34
C ASP A 184 -9.96 20.42 -2.07
N GLN A 185 -9.69 19.14 -1.80
CA GLN A 185 -10.33 18.00 -2.45
C GLN A 185 -10.38 18.16 -3.97
N ASP A 186 -9.32 18.73 -4.54
CA ASP A 186 -9.23 19.13 -5.92
C ASP A 186 -8.48 18.05 -6.74
N PRO A 187 -9.20 17.31 -7.61
CA PRO A 187 -8.57 16.32 -8.46
C PRO A 187 -7.56 16.91 -9.45
N SER A 188 -7.55 18.22 -9.70
CA SER A 188 -6.57 18.87 -10.58
C SER A 188 -5.13 18.83 -10.01
N LEU A 189 -5.00 18.74 -8.68
CA LEU A 189 -3.71 18.69 -7.97
C LEU A 189 -3.02 17.34 -8.10
N ILE A 190 -3.77 16.29 -8.43
CA ILE A 190 -3.25 14.92 -8.57
C ILE A 190 -2.71 14.75 -10.01
N PRO A 191 -1.40 14.52 -10.22
CA PRO A 191 -0.74 14.63 -11.53
C PRO A 191 -0.83 13.34 -12.37
N VAL A 192 -2.01 12.73 -12.40
CA VAL A 192 -2.32 11.58 -13.28
C VAL A 192 -3.68 11.78 -13.96
N PRO A 193 -4.00 11.06 -15.05
CA PRO A 193 -5.35 11.08 -15.61
C PRO A 193 -6.40 10.44 -14.69
N ALA A 194 -7.70 10.57 -15.00
CA ALA A 194 -8.73 9.73 -14.40
C ALA A 194 -8.51 8.24 -14.73
N ASN A 195 -9.08 7.33 -13.94
CA ASN A 195 -8.89 5.88 -14.07
C ASN A 195 -7.44 5.39 -13.92
N SER A 196 -6.60 6.14 -13.19
CA SER A 196 -5.18 5.81 -12.99
C SER A 196 -4.91 4.91 -11.78
N TYR A 197 -5.84 4.85 -10.83
CA TYR A 197 -5.74 4.08 -9.59
C TYR A 197 -4.55 4.50 -8.72
N LEU A 198 -4.30 5.80 -8.56
CA LEU A 198 -3.27 6.27 -7.62
C LEU A 198 -3.60 5.80 -6.19
N GLY A 199 -2.61 5.26 -5.49
CA GLY A 199 -2.80 4.66 -4.17
C GLY A 199 -3.10 3.17 -4.25
N PHE A 200 -2.90 2.54 -5.41
CA PHE A 200 -3.00 1.09 -5.55
C PHE A 200 -1.92 0.36 -4.74
N SER A 201 -0.72 0.93 -4.70
CA SER A 201 0.40 0.51 -3.86
C SER A 201 1.01 1.76 -3.22
N VAL A 202 1.53 1.63 -2.00
CA VAL A 202 2.11 2.74 -1.24
C VAL A 202 3.35 2.27 -0.49
N ASP A 203 4.35 3.14 -0.41
CA ASP A 203 5.56 2.96 0.39
C ASP A 203 6.13 4.34 0.79
N SER A 204 7.20 4.39 1.57
CA SER A 204 7.86 5.65 1.94
C SER A 204 9.30 5.45 2.41
N GLY A 205 10.10 6.51 2.30
CA GLY A 205 11.50 6.48 2.71
C GLY A 205 12.07 7.88 2.85
N ALA A 206 12.98 8.06 3.81
CA ALA A 206 13.86 9.23 3.80
C ALA A 206 14.94 9.04 2.73
N GLY A 207 15.44 10.09 2.11
CA GLY A 207 16.50 9.90 1.09
C GLY A 207 16.00 9.37 -0.24
N LEU A 208 14.71 9.51 -0.56
CA LEU A 208 14.20 9.31 -1.91
C LEU A 208 14.49 10.53 -2.79
N THR A 209 14.19 11.74 -2.32
CA THR A 209 14.48 12.99 -3.06
C THR A 209 15.45 13.89 -2.30
N ARG A 210 15.44 13.81 -0.97
CA ARG A 210 16.34 14.56 -0.08
C ARG A 210 16.78 13.65 1.06
N ARG A 211 18.08 13.68 1.37
CA ARG A 211 18.76 12.69 2.21
C ARG A 211 18.15 12.45 3.60
N HIS A 212 17.54 13.47 4.19
CA HIS A 212 17.00 13.41 5.55
C HIS A 212 15.53 13.81 5.64
N GLU A 213 14.83 13.94 4.50
CA GLU A 213 13.40 14.23 4.48
C GLU A 213 12.63 13.01 4.00
N LEU A 214 11.51 12.72 4.69
CA LEU A 214 10.59 11.67 4.33
C LEU A 214 9.82 12.03 3.05
N SER A 215 9.87 11.14 2.06
CA SER A 215 9.01 11.17 0.89
C SER A 215 8.09 9.95 0.90
N PHE A 216 6.96 10.06 0.21
CA PHE A 216 5.98 8.98 0.05
C PHE A 216 5.92 8.55 -1.40
N VAL A 217 5.79 7.26 -1.63
CA VAL A 217 5.72 6.68 -2.98
C VAL A 217 4.35 6.07 -3.16
N SER A 218 3.73 6.33 -4.31
CA SER A 218 2.43 5.78 -4.65
C SER A 218 2.40 5.29 -6.08
N GLY A 219 1.94 4.06 -6.28
CA GLY A 219 1.70 3.48 -7.59
C GLY A 219 0.33 3.87 -8.15
N ALA A 220 0.28 4.02 -9.47
CA ALA A 220 -0.90 4.28 -10.27
C ALA A 220 -0.86 3.38 -11.51
N PRO A 221 -1.12 2.06 -11.38
CA PRO A 221 -0.83 1.06 -12.40
C PRO A 221 -1.63 1.20 -13.70
N ARG A 222 -2.66 2.07 -13.73
CA ARG A 222 -3.44 2.35 -14.93
C ARG A 222 -3.17 3.73 -15.55
N ALA A 223 -2.32 4.54 -14.92
CA ALA A 223 -1.99 5.87 -15.43
C ALA A 223 -1.44 5.79 -16.85
N ASN A 224 -1.99 6.60 -17.75
CA ASN A 224 -1.59 6.64 -19.16
C ASN A 224 -1.55 5.25 -19.85
N HIS A 225 -2.37 4.32 -19.39
CA HIS A 225 -2.46 2.93 -19.84
C HIS A 225 -1.21 2.06 -19.66
N SER A 226 -0.04 2.62 -19.35
CA SER A 226 1.19 1.87 -19.04
C SER A 226 1.42 1.69 -17.54
N GLY A 227 0.90 2.62 -16.73
CA GLY A 227 1.14 2.74 -15.30
C GLY A 227 2.08 3.92 -14.98
N ALA A 228 2.13 4.32 -13.71
CA ALA A 228 3.05 5.34 -13.21
C ALA A 228 3.34 5.14 -11.72
N VAL A 229 4.43 5.74 -11.25
CA VAL A 229 4.75 5.87 -9.83
C VAL A 229 5.04 7.32 -9.51
N LEU A 230 4.47 7.83 -8.42
CA LEU A 230 4.66 9.20 -7.96
C LEU A 230 5.51 9.17 -6.68
N ILE A 231 6.52 10.03 -6.62
CA ILE A 231 7.25 10.34 -5.40
C ILE A 231 6.77 11.71 -4.92
N LEU A 232 6.22 11.73 -3.72
CA LEU A 232 5.42 12.83 -3.17
C LEU A 232 6.09 13.37 -1.89
N ARG A 233 6.02 14.68 -1.71
CA ARG A 233 6.45 15.36 -0.48
C ARG A 233 5.29 16.04 0.22
N ARG A 234 5.47 16.30 1.51
CA ARG A 234 4.55 17.13 2.31
C ARG A 234 4.63 18.59 1.89
N HIS A 235 3.50 19.27 2.05
CA HIS A 235 3.37 20.71 1.88
C HIS A 235 2.50 21.28 3.00
N ARG A 236 2.85 22.48 3.48
CA ARG A 236 2.19 23.17 4.62
C ARG A 236 0.69 23.38 4.45
N ALA A 237 0.20 23.36 3.22
CA ALA A 237 -1.24 23.44 2.92
C ALA A 237 -1.96 22.08 3.02
N HIS A 238 -1.47 21.11 3.80
CA HIS A 238 -2.06 19.77 3.92
C HIS A 238 -2.16 19.02 2.57
N ARG A 239 -1.16 19.22 1.71
CA ARG A 239 -1.08 18.62 0.36
C ARG A 239 0.12 17.70 0.24
N LEU A 240 -0.02 16.69 -0.61
CA LEU A 240 1.10 15.92 -1.15
C LEU A 240 1.44 16.45 -2.54
N LEU A 241 2.65 16.97 -2.71
CA LEU A 241 3.11 17.52 -3.99
C LEU A 241 4.04 16.53 -4.68
N PRO A 242 3.90 16.31 -6.00
CA PRO A 242 4.83 15.48 -6.76
C PRO A 242 6.21 16.14 -6.83
N GLU A 243 7.24 15.36 -6.50
CA GLU A 243 8.64 15.69 -6.78
C GLU A 243 9.15 14.91 -7.99
N ALA A 244 8.66 13.69 -8.22
CA ALA A 244 8.96 12.91 -9.41
C ALA A 244 7.74 12.09 -9.84
N VAL A 245 7.63 11.87 -11.15
CA VAL A 245 6.64 10.97 -11.76
C VAL A 245 7.37 10.05 -12.74
N LEU A 246 7.39 8.76 -12.42
CA LEU A 246 8.05 7.73 -13.24
C LEU A 246 6.99 7.06 -14.13
N PRO A 247 7.03 7.24 -15.46
CA PRO A 247 6.07 6.62 -16.36
C PRO A 247 6.39 5.14 -16.60
N GLY A 248 5.35 4.32 -16.76
CA GLY A 248 5.49 2.92 -17.12
C GLY A 248 6.00 2.75 -18.56
N PRO A 249 6.94 1.81 -18.80
CA PRO A 249 7.64 1.71 -20.09
C PRO A 249 6.83 1.03 -21.19
N GLN A 250 5.78 0.28 -20.85
CA GLN A 250 4.98 -0.48 -21.83
C GLN A 250 3.49 -0.39 -21.53
N LEU A 251 2.70 -0.28 -22.60
CA LEU A 251 1.24 -0.35 -22.56
C LEU A 251 0.74 -1.60 -21.83
N SER A 252 -0.22 -1.42 -20.92
CA SER A 252 -0.86 -2.47 -20.14
C SER A 252 0.06 -3.27 -19.21
N SER A 253 1.30 -2.79 -18.97
CA SER A 253 2.26 -3.50 -18.09
C SER A 253 1.89 -3.46 -16.60
N ALA A 254 0.94 -2.59 -16.21
CA ALA A 254 0.55 -2.32 -14.84
C ALA A 254 1.73 -1.83 -13.97
N PHE A 255 2.59 -0.98 -14.52
CA PHE A 255 3.73 -0.41 -13.81
C PHE A 255 3.28 0.41 -12.59
N GLY A 256 3.78 0.08 -11.40
CA GLY A 256 3.31 0.66 -10.13
C GLY A 256 2.33 -0.24 -9.39
N HIS A 257 2.19 -1.52 -9.78
CA HIS A 257 1.34 -2.48 -9.08
C HIS A 257 1.87 -2.81 -7.68
N ALA A 258 3.19 -2.95 -7.55
CA ALA A 258 3.90 -3.18 -6.30
C ALA A 258 5.10 -2.24 -6.21
N LEU A 259 5.51 -1.93 -4.99
CA LEU A 259 6.63 -1.04 -4.68
C LEU A 259 7.51 -1.68 -3.61
N ALA A 260 8.81 -1.41 -3.66
CA ALA A 260 9.71 -1.59 -2.54
C ALA A 260 10.73 -0.44 -2.52
N VAL A 261 10.88 0.19 -1.36
CA VAL A 261 11.88 1.22 -1.08
C VAL A 261 12.95 0.61 -0.16
N LEU A 262 14.20 0.56 -0.64
CA LEU A 262 15.34 -0.08 0.03
C LEU A 262 16.66 0.49 -0.50
N ASP A 263 17.77 0.40 0.23
CA ASP A 263 19.10 0.88 -0.19
C ASP A 263 19.96 -0.30 -0.70
N LEU A 264 19.95 -0.53 -2.02
CA LEU A 264 20.58 -1.71 -2.64
C LEU A 264 22.09 -1.58 -2.77
N ASN A 265 22.62 -0.35 -2.72
CA ASN A 265 24.05 -0.06 -2.93
C ASN A 265 24.73 0.55 -1.69
N ALA A 266 24.02 0.65 -0.57
CA ALA A 266 24.48 1.18 0.71
C ALA A 266 25.07 2.60 0.63
N ASP A 267 24.54 3.44 -0.28
CA ASP A 267 25.00 4.82 -0.45
C ASP A 267 24.23 5.85 0.41
N GLY A 268 23.23 5.38 1.16
CA GLY A 268 22.38 6.15 2.04
C GLY A 268 21.30 6.96 1.32
N TRP A 269 21.10 6.74 0.03
CA TRP A 269 19.88 7.11 -0.69
C TRP A 269 19.02 5.88 -0.88
N MET A 270 17.71 6.05 -0.73
CA MET A 270 16.80 4.92 -0.93
C MET A 270 16.55 4.75 -2.42
N ASP A 271 16.73 3.52 -2.88
CA ASP A 271 16.39 3.06 -4.22
C ASP A 271 14.91 2.71 -4.31
N LEU A 272 14.43 2.57 -5.54
CA LEU A 272 13.03 2.24 -5.80
C LEU A 272 12.93 1.05 -6.74
N VAL A 273 12.18 0.04 -6.32
CA VAL A 273 11.80 -1.09 -7.17
C VAL A 273 10.31 -1.02 -7.48
N VAL A 274 9.97 -1.11 -8.75
CA VAL A 274 8.59 -1.00 -9.24
C VAL A 274 8.16 -2.26 -9.98
N GLY A 275 7.08 -2.87 -9.53
CA GLY A 275 6.46 -4.04 -10.14
C GLY A 275 5.59 -3.68 -11.36
N ALA A 276 5.73 -4.48 -12.41
CA ALA A 276 4.91 -4.43 -13.62
C ALA A 276 4.50 -5.86 -14.03
N PRO A 277 3.61 -6.51 -13.26
CA PRO A 277 3.32 -7.93 -13.42
C PRO A 277 2.63 -8.31 -14.73
N HIS A 278 2.05 -7.33 -15.44
CA HIS A 278 1.43 -7.54 -16.75
C HIS A 278 2.36 -7.16 -17.91
N PHE A 279 3.62 -6.81 -17.63
CA PHE A 279 4.63 -6.67 -18.67
C PHE A 279 4.74 -7.97 -19.47
N PHE A 280 4.83 -7.86 -20.79
CA PHE A 280 4.89 -9.03 -21.66
C PHE A 280 5.71 -8.75 -22.90
N GLU A 281 6.66 -9.63 -23.19
CA GLU A 281 7.49 -9.56 -24.39
C GLU A 281 7.50 -10.92 -25.09
N ARG A 282 6.78 -11.00 -26.22
CA ARG A 282 6.53 -12.28 -26.91
C ARG A 282 7.79 -12.97 -27.40
N LYS A 283 8.77 -12.22 -27.93
CA LYS A 283 9.97 -12.80 -28.54
C LYS A 283 10.91 -13.40 -27.51
N GLU A 284 11.01 -12.76 -26.35
CA GLU A 284 11.86 -13.19 -25.24
C GLU A 284 11.12 -14.09 -24.25
N GLU A 285 9.84 -14.40 -24.51
CA GLU A 285 8.96 -15.21 -23.65
C GLU A 285 8.92 -14.69 -22.20
N ILE A 286 8.91 -13.35 -22.03
CA ILE A 286 8.87 -12.69 -20.72
C ILE A 286 7.41 -12.49 -20.29
N GLY A 287 7.12 -12.79 -19.02
CA GLY A 287 5.85 -12.52 -18.37
C GLY A 287 6.05 -11.90 -16.98
N GLY A 288 5.73 -10.62 -16.85
CA GLY A 288 6.00 -9.81 -15.67
C GLY A 288 7.44 -9.28 -15.63
N ALA A 289 7.60 -8.12 -15.00
CA ALA A 289 8.90 -7.48 -14.80
C ALA A 289 8.93 -6.70 -13.48
N ALA A 290 10.12 -6.50 -12.94
CA ALA A 290 10.41 -5.51 -11.90
C ALA A 290 11.48 -4.54 -12.41
N TYR A 291 11.28 -3.25 -12.18
CA TYR A 291 12.19 -2.18 -12.60
C TYR A 291 12.89 -1.62 -11.37
N VAL A 292 14.20 -1.75 -11.33
CA VAL A 292 15.06 -1.32 -10.23
C VAL A 292 15.71 0.00 -10.61
N TYR A 293 15.42 1.04 -9.86
CA TYR A 293 16.01 2.37 -10.02
C TYR A 293 17.00 2.61 -8.88
N ILE A 294 18.29 2.60 -9.21
CA ILE A 294 19.32 3.10 -8.28
C ILE A 294 19.24 4.62 -8.25
N ASN A 295 19.06 5.19 -7.08
CA ASN A 295 18.75 6.59 -6.89
C ASN A 295 20.01 7.46 -7.07
N PRO A 296 20.09 8.33 -8.10
CA PRO A 296 21.28 9.13 -8.36
C PRO A 296 21.32 10.38 -7.47
N GLY A 297 21.13 10.22 -6.16
CA GLY A 297 21.14 11.31 -5.18
C GLY A 297 19.93 12.25 -5.28
N GLY A 298 18.73 11.68 -5.43
CA GLY A 298 17.45 12.39 -5.50
C GLY A 298 17.06 12.93 -6.88
N ARG A 299 17.93 12.76 -7.90
CA ARG A 299 17.74 13.25 -9.26
C ARG A 299 17.06 12.22 -10.15
N TRP A 300 15.78 11.98 -9.91
CA TRP A 300 14.99 10.95 -10.60
C TRP A 300 14.88 11.12 -12.12
N ASP A 301 15.11 12.33 -12.63
CA ASP A 301 15.22 12.62 -14.07
C ASP A 301 16.44 11.97 -14.74
N LEU A 302 17.47 11.62 -13.96
CA LEU A 302 18.68 10.93 -14.42
C LEU A 302 18.63 9.42 -14.15
N ALA A 303 17.62 8.93 -13.42
CA ALA A 303 17.54 7.53 -13.02
C ALA A 303 17.17 6.66 -14.22
N THR A 304 18.02 5.68 -14.54
CA THR A 304 17.76 4.69 -15.59
C THR A 304 17.48 3.34 -14.95
N PRO A 305 16.30 2.73 -15.18
CA PRO A 305 15.97 1.48 -14.53
C PRO A 305 16.68 0.29 -15.14
N LEU A 306 17.09 -0.63 -14.28
CA LEU A 306 17.45 -1.99 -14.63
C LEU A 306 16.19 -2.88 -14.57
N ARG A 307 15.94 -3.66 -15.61
CA ARG A 307 14.77 -4.54 -15.71
C ARG A 307 15.13 -5.97 -15.29
N LEU A 308 14.44 -6.49 -14.27
CA LEU A 308 14.42 -7.90 -13.92
C LEU A 308 13.22 -8.57 -14.61
N ASN A 309 13.47 -9.68 -15.29
CA ASN A 309 12.47 -10.35 -16.13
C ASN A 309 11.92 -11.62 -15.47
N GLY A 310 10.59 -11.77 -15.53
CA GLY A 310 9.92 -13.02 -15.20
C GLY A 310 9.85 -14.00 -16.35
N THR A 311 9.55 -15.25 -16.03
CA THR A 311 9.21 -16.27 -17.03
C THR A 311 7.81 -16.05 -17.59
N ARG A 312 7.51 -16.61 -18.77
CA ARG A 312 6.21 -16.48 -19.42
C ARG A 312 5.05 -16.83 -18.49
N GLY A 313 4.08 -15.93 -18.38
CA GLY A 313 2.86 -16.15 -17.60
C GLY A 313 3.05 -16.14 -16.09
N SER A 314 4.25 -15.82 -15.58
CA SER A 314 4.56 -15.90 -14.14
C SER A 314 3.99 -14.77 -13.29
N MET A 315 3.62 -13.65 -13.93
CA MET A 315 3.29 -12.37 -13.29
C MET A 315 4.38 -11.92 -12.30
N PHE A 316 5.64 -12.13 -12.65
CA PHE A 316 6.79 -11.67 -11.88
C PHE A 316 6.69 -10.17 -11.58
N GLY A 317 7.01 -9.79 -10.34
CA GLY A 317 6.91 -8.40 -9.88
C GLY A 317 5.52 -8.01 -9.39
N ILE A 318 4.59 -8.97 -9.22
CA ILE A 318 3.29 -8.70 -8.59
C ILE A 318 3.40 -8.41 -7.09
N ALA A 319 4.44 -8.94 -6.44
CA ALA A 319 4.76 -8.69 -5.05
C ALA A 319 6.25 -8.41 -4.92
N LEU A 320 6.59 -7.39 -4.14
CA LEU A 320 7.95 -6.96 -3.84
C LEU A 320 8.09 -6.82 -2.33
N SER A 321 9.27 -7.14 -1.80
CA SER A 321 9.61 -6.88 -0.40
C SER A 321 11.10 -6.54 -0.30
N ALA A 322 11.41 -5.47 0.44
CA ALA A 322 12.73 -5.31 1.03
C ALA A 322 12.93 -6.47 2.01
N ALA A 323 13.95 -7.28 1.79
CA ALA A 323 14.24 -8.46 2.61
C ALA A 323 15.26 -8.16 3.72
N GLY A 324 15.82 -6.95 3.73
CA GLY A 324 17.00 -6.60 4.52
C GLY A 324 18.25 -7.27 3.97
N ASP A 325 19.35 -7.17 4.68
CA ASP A 325 20.61 -7.85 4.35
C ASP A 325 20.55 -9.33 4.81
N LEU A 326 20.20 -10.24 3.89
CA LEU A 326 19.98 -11.66 4.22
C LEU A 326 21.27 -12.45 4.34
N ASN A 327 22.33 -12.03 3.65
CA ASN A 327 23.63 -12.70 3.63
C ASN A 327 24.69 -12.01 4.52
N HIS A 328 24.32 -10.91 5.18
CA HIS A 328 25.16 -10.11 6.06
C HIS A 328 26.39 -9.51 5.35
N ASP A 329 26.25 -9.10 4.09
CA ASP A 329 27.32 -8.47 3.31
C ASP A 329 27.33 -6.94 3.34
N GLY A 330 26.34 -6.34 4.00
CA GLY A 330 26.19 -4.89 4.17
C GLY A 330 25.27 -4.23 3.14
N PHE A 331 24.65 -4.97 2.22
CA PHE A 331 23.70 -4.43 1.24
C PHE A 331 22.29 -5.00 1.46
N GLU A 332 21.25 -4.20 1.24
CA GLU A 332 19.88 -4.72 1.37
C GLU A 332 19.51 -5.59 0.16
N ASP A 333 18.77 -6.66 0.42
CA ASP A 333 18.33 -7.62 -0.58
C ASP A 333 16.85 -7.44 -0.96
N LEU A 334 16.53 -7.87 -2.18
CA LEU A 334 15.18 -7.80 -2.74
C LEU A 334 14.57 -9.19 -2.90
N ALA A 335 13.32 -9.35 -2.43
CA ALA A 335 12.49 -10.50 -2.76
C ALA A 335 11.41 -10.12 -3.79
N VAL A 336 11.27 -10.92 -4.85
CA VAL A 336 10.29 -10.73 -5.92
C VAL A 336 9.40 -11.96 -6.09
N GLY A 337 8.08 -11.75 -6.02
CA GLY A 337 7.08 -12.81 -6.20
C GLY A 337 6.68 -13.02 -7.65
N ALA A 338 6.48 -14.29 -8.02
CA ALA A 338 5.96 -14.75 -9.29
C ALA A 338 4.98 -15.93 -9.06
N PRO A 339 3.76 -15.64 -8.58
CA PRO A 339 2.85 -16.66 -8.05
C PRO A 339 2.31 -17.63 -9.12
N PHE A 340 2.45 -17.31 -10.40
CA PHE A 340 2.01 -18.18 -11.50
C PHE A 340 3.18 -18.86 -12.24
N ASP A 341 4.39 -18.79 -11.68
CA ASP A 341 5.53 -19.58 -12.15
C ASP A 341 5.45 -21.01 -11.58
N GLY A 342 4.82 -21.93 -12.31
CA GLY A 342 4.55 -23.27 -11.82
C GLY A 342 3.53 -23.26 -10.67
N ALA A 343 3.94 -23.71 -9.48
CA ALA A 343 3.11 -23.63 -8.26
C ALA A 343 3.23 -22.27 -7.53
N GLY A 344 4.03 -21.35 -8.09
CA GLY A 344 4.41 -20.08 -7.49
C GLY A 344 5.87 -20.08 -7.05
N LYS A 345 6.58 -18.98 -7.31
CA LYS A 345 7.98 -18.82 -6.92
C LYS A 345 8.26 -17.47 -6.26
N VAL A 346 9.28 -17.45 -5.44
CA VAL A 346 9.92 -16.24 -4.90
C VAL A 346 11.38 -16.25 -5.33
N TYR A 347 11.82 -15.13 -5.90
CA TYR A 347 13.18 -14.89 -6.35
C TYR A 347 13.86 -13.94 -5.37
N ILE A 348 15.05 -14.30 -4.89
CA ILE A 348 15.88 -13.47 -4.02
C ILE A 348 17.04 -12.92 -4.83
N TYR A 349 17.21 -11.61 -4.82
CA TYR A 349 18.28 -10.87 -5.50
C TYR A 349 19.10 -10.12 -4.46
N HIS A 350 20.42 -10.28 -4.52
CA HIS A 350 21.31 -9.58 -3.60
C HIS A 350 21.60 -8.15 -4.04
N GLY A 351 21.73 -7.27 -3.06
CA GLY A 351 22.34 -5.95 -3.23
C GLY A 351 23.84 -6.05 -3.48
N SER A 352 24.46 -4.93 -3.84
CA SER A 352 25.91 -4.80 -4.02
C SER A 352 26.29 -3.33 -4.16
N SER A 353 27.59 -3.02 -4.08
CA SER A 353 28.10 -1.65 -4.29
C SER A 353 27.76 -1.05 -5.68
N LEU A 354 27.35 -1.87 -6.65
CA LEU A 354 26.92 -1.43 -7.98
C LEU A 354 25.39 -1.39 -8.14
N GLY A 355 24.64 -1.60 -7.07
CA GLY A 355 23.20 -1.83 -7.06
C GLY A 355 22.87 -3.32 -7.03
N ILE A 356 21.80 -3.74 -7.70
CA ILE A 356 21.32 -5.13 -7.62
C ILE A 356 22.11 -6.11 -8.51
N VAL A 357 22.34 -7.32 -7.99
CA VAL A 357 22.85 -8.44 -8.77
C VAL A 357 21.71 -9.07 -9.58
N VAL A 358 21.74 -8.95 -10.91
CA VAL A 358 20.64 -9.38 -11.82
C VAL A 358 20.35 -10.87 -11.82
N LYS A 359 21.29 -11.71 -11.36
CA LYS A 359 21.08 -13.16 -11.25
C LYS A 359 20.52 -13.46 -9.87
N PRO A 360 19.36 -14.13 -9.75
CA PRO A 360 18.81 -14.47 -8.45
C PRO A 360 19.77 -15.40 -7.71
N ALA A 361 20.03 -15.09 -6.45
CA ALA A 361 20.85 -15.90 -5.55
C ALA A 361 20.10 -17.16 -5.11
N GLN A 362 18.79 -17.04 -4.95
CA GLN A 362 17.91 -18.14 -4.60
C GLN A 362 16.58 -18.02 -5.34
N VAL A 363 16.02 -19.17 -5.75
CA VAL A 363 14.65 -19.28 -6.25
C VAL A 363 13.97 -20.37 -5.45
N ARG A 364 12.87 -20.03 -4.77
CA ARG A 364 12.11 -20.94 -3.92
C ARG A 364 10.67 -21.05 -4.45
N GLY A 365 10.18 -22.27 -4.64
CA GLY A 365 8.80 -22.55 -5.05
C GLY A 365 8.09 -23.49 -4.10
#